data_AF-A0AAD5MID4-F1
#
_entry.id   AF-A0AAD5MID4-F1
#
_cell.length_a   1.000
_cell.length_b   1.000
_cell.length_c   1.000
_cell.angle_alpha   90.00
_cell.angle_beta   90.00
_cell.angle_gamma   90.00
#
_symmetry.space_group_name_H-M   'P 1'
#
loop_
_entity.id
_entity.type
_entity.pdbx_description
1 polymer ?
#
loop_
_entity_poly.entity_id
_entity_poly.type
_entity_poly.pdbx_seq_one_letter_code
_entity_poly.pdbx_strand_id
1 'polypeptide(L)' 'MELSREQKRLSLLYEYKLGSNAADAARRINKAWGDRTFGESTVRERFREFKAGNEELTATDREIRTTNRIR' A
#
# COMPACT_ATOMS: atom_id res chain seq x y z
N MET A 1 -16.80 6.51 -5.79
CA MET A 1 -16.07 7.42 -4.88
C MET A 1 -14.60 7.25 -5.17
N GLU A 2 -13.86 8.33 -5.35
CA GLU A 2 -12.40 8.26 -5.49
C GLU A 2 -11.78 8.37 -4.10
N LEU A 3 -11.05 7.33 -3.69
CA LEU A 3 -10.35 7.33 -2.41
C LEU A 3 -9.12 8.25 -2.46
N SER A 4 -8.93 9.03 -1.40
CA SER A 4 -7.67 9.77 -1.21
C SER A 4 -6.50 8.80 -1.05
N ARG A 5 -5.29 9.26 -1.36
CA ARG A 5 -4.06 8.47 -1.18
C ARG A 5 -3.88 8.01 0.27
N GLU A 6 -4.30 8.84 1.23
CA GLU A 6 -4.24 8.53 2.66
C GLU A 6 -5.18 7.38 3.02
N GLN A 7 -6.44 7.42 2.56
CA GLN A 7 -7.43 6.36 2.84
C GLN A 7 -6.99 5.01 2.23
N LYS A 8 -6.38 5.08 1.04
CA LYS A 8 -5.74 3.95 0.36
C LYS A 8 -4.62 3.33 1.23
N ARG A 9 -3.70 4.15 1.75
CA ARG A 9 -2.60 3.68 2.60
C ARG A 9 -3.09 3.14 3.94
N LEU A 10 -4.06 3.81 4.57
CA LEU A 10 -4.67 3.37 5.84
C LEU A 10 -5.33 1.99 5.70
N SER A 11 -6.05 1.77 4.58
CA SER A 11 -6.65 0.46 4.29
C SER A 11 -5.60 -0.65 4.17
N LEU A 12 -4.45 -0.35 3.53
CA LEU A 12 -3.34 -1.30 3.42
C LEU A 12 -2.67 -1.56 4.78
N LEU A 13 -2.46 -0.53 5.59
CA LEU A 13 -1.88 -0.67 6.92
C LEU A 13 -2.78 -1.48 7.85
N TYR A 14 -4.09 -1.28 7.75
CA TYR A 14 -5.09 -2.07 8.47
C TYR A 14 -5.01 -3.55 8.10
N GLU A 15 -5.02 -3.89 6.80
CA GLU A 15 -4.89 -5.29 6.36
C GLU A 15 -3.54 -5.91 6.72
N TYR A 16 -2.46 -5.11 6.70
CA TYR A 16 -1.14 -5.54 7.16
C TYR A 16 -1.14 -5.88 8.66
N LYS A 17 -1.73 -5.02 9.50
CA LYS A 17 -1.84 -5.26 10.95
C LYS A 17 -2.76 -6.43 11.29
N LEU A 18 -3.72 -6.76 10.43
CA LEU A 18 -4.53 -7.98 10.53
C LEU A 18 -3.75 -9.27 10.18
N GLY A 19 -2.54 -9.16 9.63
CA GLY A 19 -1.76 -10.32 9.19
C GLY A 19 -2.28 -10.95 7.90
N SER A 20 -3.10 -10.24 7.12
CA SER A 20 -3.55 -10.70 5.81
C SER A 20 -2.36 -10.88 4.86
N ASN A 21 -2.45 -11.83 3.91
CA ASN A 21 -1.50 -11.86 2.80
C ASN A 21 -1.86 -10.78 1.76
N ALA A 22 -0.91 -10.41 0.90
CA ALA A 22 -1.10 -9.33 -0.06
C ALA A 22 -2.21 -9.58 -1.11
N ALA A 23 -2.43 -10.84 -1.50
CA ALA A 23 -3.46 -11.20 -2.47
C ALA A 23 -4.86 -11.05 -1.88
N ASP A 24 -5.06 -11.52 -0.65
CA ASP A 24 -6.33 -11.41 0.07
C ASP A 24 -6.63 -9.96 0.46
N ALA A 25 -5.61 -9.21 0.90
CA ALA A 25 -5.74 -7.77 1.15
C ALA A 25 -6.16 -7.03 -0.13
N ALA A 26 -5.52 -7.29 -1.28
CA ALA A 26 -5.90 -6.68 -2.55
C ALA A 26 -7.35 -7.00 -2.94
N ARG A 27 -7.78 -8.26 -2.80
CA ARG A 27 -9.16 -8.68 -3.08
C ARG A 27 -10.17 -8.00 -2.17
N ARG A 28 -9.89 -7.93 -0.86
CA ARG A 28 -10.79 -7.29 0.12
C ARG A 28 -10.91 -5.80 -0.13
N ILE A 29 -9.79 -5.12 -0.38
CA ILE A 29 -9.77 -3.68 -0.66
C ILE A 29 -10.47 -3.38 -1.98
N ASN A 30 -10.22 -4.15 -3.05
CA ASN A 30 -10.94 -3.98 -4.32
C ASN A 30 -12.43 -4.29 -4.18
N LYS A 31 -12.82 -5.26 -3.35
CA LYS A 31 -14.24 -5.55 -3.05
C LYS A 31 -14.91 -4.42 -2.28
N ALA A 32 -14.21 -3.81 -1.32
CA ALA A 32 -14.74 -2.74 -0.48
C ALA A 32 -14.86 -1.40 -1.23
N TRP A 33 -13.89 -1.09 -2.10
CA TRP A 33 -13.74 0.25 -2.69
C TRP A 33 -13.99 0.33 -4.19
N GLY A 34 -14.21 -0.81 -4.84
CA GLY A 34 -14.41 -0.91 -6.28
C GLY A 34 -13.22 -1.55 -6.98
N ASP A 35 -13.54 -2.16 -8.12
CA ASP A 35 -12.63 -3.04 -8.84
C ASP A 35 -11.39 -2.29 -9.34
N ARG A 36 -10.20 -2.89 -9.17
CA ARG A 36 -8.87 -2.37 -9.55
C ARG A 36 -8.29 -1.19 -8.76
N THR A 37 -8.74 -0.96 -7.52
CA THR A 37 -8.13 0.06 -6.64
C THR A 37 -6.64 -0.24 -6.35
N PHE A 38 -6.29 -1.51 -6.18
CA PHE A 38 -4.91 -1.98 -6.00
C PHE A 38 -4.62 -3.27 -6.76
N GLY A 39 -3.44 -3.32 -7.39
CA GLY A 39 -2.85 -4.57 -7.85
C GLY A 39 -2.12 -5.28 -6.72
N GLU A 40 -2.09 -6.61 -6.76
CA GLU A 40 -1.39 -7.43 -5.75
C GLU A 40 0.09 -7.03 -5.61
N SER A 41 0.78 -6.76 -6.72
CA SER A 41 2.17 -6.31 -6.72
C SER A 41 2.36 -5.01 -5.92
N THR A 42 1.44 -4.07 -6.04
CA THR A 42 1.45 -2.81 -5.27
C THR A 42 1.24 -3.07 -3.78
N VAL A 43 0.29 -3.94 -3.42
CA VAL A 43 0.05 -4.31 -2.02
C VAL A 43 1.29 -4.97 -1.41
N ARG A 44 1.93 -5.86 -2.17
CA ARG A 44 3.15 -6.55 -1.73
C ARG A 44 4.32 -5.59 -1.50
N GLU A 45 4.52 -4.63 -2.40
CA GLU A 45 5.54 -3.58 -2.21
C GLU A 45 5.27 -2.77 -0.93
N ARG A 46 4.02 -2.36 -0.71
CA ARG A 46 3.65 -1.62 0.51
C ARG A 46 3.84 -2.43 1.79
N PHE A 47 3.51 -3.71 1.77
CA PHE A 47 3.73 -4.57 2.94
C PHE A 47 5.22 -4.73 3.27
N ARG A 48 6.10 -4.71 2.25
CA ARG A 48 7.56 -4.69 2.48
C ARG A 48 8.00 -3.39 3.15
N GLU A 49 7.46 -2.25 2.74
CA GLU A 49 7.74 -0.96 3.38
C GLU A 49 7.26 -0.91 4.83
N PHE A 50 6.04 -1.40 5.12
CA PHE A 50 5.53 -1.50 6.48
C PHE A 50 6.39 -2.41 7.36
N LYS A 51 6.87 -3.53 6.81
CA LYS A 51 7.81 -4.41 7.50
C LYS A 51 9.15 -3.73 7.80
N ALA A 52 9.57 -2.78 6.98
CA ALA A 52 10.77 -1.98 7.18
C ALA A 52 10.57 -0.82 8.18
N GLY A 53 9.39 -0.70 8.81
CA GLY A 53 9.06 0.38 9.74
C GLY A 53 8.68 1.70 9.06
N ASN A 54 8.54 1.70 7.73
CA ASN A 54 8.10 2.88 6.98
C ASN A 54 6.56 2.95 6.93
N GLU A 55 5.97 3.22 8.09
CA GLU A 55 4.53 3.49 8.25
C GLU A 55 4.15 4.93 7.89
N GLU A 56 5.13 5.79 7.58
CA GLU A 56 4.90 7.22 7.35
C GLU A 56 4.03 7.50 6.11
N LEU A 57 3.08 8.42 6.30
CA LEU A 57 2.15 8.96 5.31
C LEU A 57 2.85 10.00 4.42
N THR A 58 3.90 9.65 3.67
CA THR A 58 4.54 10.62 2.79
C THR A 58 3.98 10.57 1.37
N ALA A 59 3.58 11.75 0.88
CA ALA A 59 3.00 11.98 -0.45
C ALA A 59 3.96 11.65 -1.62
N THR A 60 5.19 11.23 -1.35
CA THR A 60 6.30 11.15 -2.29
C THR A 60 6.58 9.72 -2.73
N ASP A 61 5.55 9.05 -3.26
CA ASP A 61 5.69 7.75 -3.93
C ASP A 61 6.50 7.82 -5.25
N ARG A 62 6.93 9.03 -5.64
CA ARG A 62 7.76 9.28 -6.83
C ARG A 62 9.24 9.55 -6.55
N GLU A 63 9.61 10.02 -5.36
CA GLU A 63 11.00 10.45 -5.11
C GLU A 63 11.91 9.37 -4.50
N ILE A 64 11.34 8.39 -3.79
CA ILE A 64 12.15 7.35 -3.12
C ILE A 64 12.87 6.44 -4.13
N ARG A 65 12.29 6.24 -5.33
CA ARG A 65 12.94 5.46 -6.41
C ARG A 65 14.19 6.15 -6.97
N THR A 66 14.32 7.47 -6.88
CA THR A 66 15.47 8.22 -7.38
C THR A 66 16.61 8.34 -6.38
N THR A 67 16.33 8.32 -5.07
CA THR A 67 17.37 8.50 -4.04
C THR A 67 18.17 7.23 -3.77
N ASN A 68 17.60 6.03 -3.97
CA ASN A 68 18.26 4.77 -3.63
C ASN A 68 19.11 4.16 -4.78
N ARG A 69 19.36 4.93 -5.86
CA ARG A 69 20.22 4.52 -6.99
C ARG A 69 21.61 5.20 -6.99
N ILE A 70 21.89 6.05 -6.00
CA ILE A 70 23.11 6.87 -5.93
C ILE A 70 23.86 6.67 -4.58
N ARG A 71 23.87 5.45 -4.03
CA ARG A 71 24.75 5.15 -2.88
C ARG A 71 25.43 3.81 -3.03
#